data_AF-A0A438BE88-F1
#
_entry.id   AF-A0A438BE88-F1
#
_cell.length_a   1.000
_cell.length_b   1.000
_cell.length_c   1.000
_cell.angle_alpha   90.00
_cell.angle_beta   90.00
_cell.angle_gamma   90.00
#
_symmetry.space_group_name_H-M   'P 1'
#
loop_
_entity.id
_entity.type
_entity.pdbx_description
1 polymer ?
#
loop_
_entity_poly.entity_id
_entity_poly.type
_entity_poly.pdbx_seq_one_letter_code
_entity_poly.pdbx_strand_id
1 'polypeptide(L)'
;MRLHHVVDATPAAVWTVLTEIDRDAETLSGVSRVERVAGSGYEVGTRWRETRRMTDLGGSTDLAMTFSPSQSAPSGFEQIMMAVFGRLGMRVTAKVMMQDLADIAARAEAAR
;
A
#
# COMPACT_ATOMS: atom_id res chain seq x y z
N MET A 1 17.58 2.21 0.41
CA MET A 1 17.03 2.72 -0.86
C MET A 1 16.09 3.87 -0.53
N ARG A 2 16.20 5.00 -1.24
CA ARG A 2 15.32 6.17 -1.05
C ARG A 2 14.52 6.34 -2.33
N LEU A 3 13.20 6.24 -2.24
CA LEU A 3 12.27 6.53 -3.34
C LEU A 3 11.69 7.92 -3.12
N HIS A 4 11.60 8.70 -4.19
CA HIS A 4 10.95 10.02 -4.17
C HIS A 4 10.25 10.23 -5.52
N HIS A 5 9.08 10.85 -5.49
CA HIS A 5 8.34 11.29 -6.66
C HIS A 5 7.82 12.70 -6.37
N VAL A 6 8.07 13.66 -7.27
CA VAL A 6 7.55 15.01 -7.12
C VAL A 6 6.14 15.03 -7.69
N VAL A 7 5.17 15.42 -6.87
CA VAL A 7 3.76 15.51 -7.27
C VAL A 7 3.42 16.98 -7.47
N ASP A 8 2.93 17.33 -8.65
CA ASP A 8 2.50 18.70 -8.96
C ASP A 8 1.04 18.91 -8.51
N ALA A 9 0.79 18.80 -7.21
CA ALA A 9 -0.53 18.99 -6.60
C ALA A 9 -0.42 19.65 -5.23
N THR A 10 -1.53 20.19 -4.73
CA THR A 10 -1.53 20.74 -3.36
C THR A 10 -1.37 19.63 -2.32
N PRO A 11 -0.75 19.91 -1.15
CA PRO A 11 -0.66 18.92 -0.08
C PRO A 11 -2.03 18.36 0.35
N ALA A 12 -3.09 19.18 0.28
CA ALA A 12 -4.46 18.75 0.60
C ALA A 12 -5.02 17.74 -0.42
N ALA A 13 -4.75 17.93 -1.71
CA ALA A 13 -5.15 16.99 -2.75
C ALA A 13 -4.43 15.64 -2.56
N VAL A 14 -3.11 15.67 -2.31
CA VAL A 14 -2.34 14.46 -2.01
C VAL A 14 -2.85 13.76 -0.75
N TRP A 15 -3.12 14.51 0.33
CA TRP A 15 -3.64 13.96 1.57
C TRP A 15 -5.02 13.30 1.39
N THR A 16 -5.89 13.90 0.57
CA THR A 16 -7.20 13.33 0.25
C THR A 16 -7.04 11.97 -0.41
N VAL A 17 -6.19 11.87 -1.44
CA VAL A 17 -5.91 10.60 -2.14
C VAL A 17 -5.37 9.55 -1.17
N LEU A 18 -4.41 9.91 -0.31
CA LEU A 18 -3.80 8.99 0.66
C LEU A 18 -4.77 8.46 1.73
N THR A 19 -5.87 9.17 2.00
CA THR A 19 -6.82 8.83 3.06
C THR A 19 -8.13 8.24 2.53
N GLU A 20 -8.34 8.24 1.21
CA GLU A 20 -9.54 7.71 0.58
C GLU A 20 -9.43 6.21 0.30
N ILE A 21 -9.16 5.42 1.35
CA ILE A 21 -8.80 3.99 1.26
C ILE A 21 -9.85 3.13 0.52
N ASP A 22 -11.12 3.51 0.55
CA ASP A 22 -12.19 2.78 -0.15
C ASP A 22 -12.03 2.86 -1.68
N ARG A 23 -11.30 3.86 -2.17
CA ARG A 23 -11.00 4.05 -3.59
C ARG A 23 -9.60 3.61 -3.98
N ASP A 24 -8.85 2.95 -3.09
CA ASP A 24 -7.49 2.54 -3.42
C ASP A 24 -7.45 1.55 -4.59
N ALA A 25 -8.47 0.73 -4.81
CA ALA A 25 -8.54 -0.13 -6.00
C ALA A 25 -8.73 0.63 -7.33
N GLU A 26 -9.18 1.89 -7.27
CA GLU A 26 -9.29 2.78 -8.42
C GLU A 26 -8.04 3.66 -8.59
N THR A 27 -7.39 3.99 -7.47
CA THR A 27 -6.20 4.84 -7.43
C THR A 27 -4.94 4.02 -7.69
N LEU A 28 -4.71 2.96 -6.91
CA LEU A 28 -3.50 2.16 -6.93
C LEU A 28 -3.67 0.98 -7.89
N SER A 29 -2.96 1.01 -9.02
CA SER A 29 -3.01 -0.02 -10.05
C SER A 29 -2.60 -1.41 -9.54
N GLY A 30 -1.77 -1.46 -8.49
CA GLY A 30 -1.39 -2.70 -7.80
C GLY A 30 -2.50 -3.31 -6.94
N VAL A 31 -3.52 -2.53 -6.55
CA VAL A 31 -4.65 -2.97 -5.75
C VAL A 31 -5.80 -3.34 -6.67
N SER A 32 -6.32 -4.56 -6.51
CA SER A 32 -7.45 -5.05 -7.30
C SER A 32 -8.77 -5.00 -6.55
N ARG A 33 -8.73 -4.97 -5.22
CA ARG A 33 -9.90 -4.97 -4.36
C ARG A 33 -9.57 -4.39 -3.01
N VAL A 34 -10.51 -3.63 -2.47
CA VAL A 34 -10.51 -3.19 -1.07
C VAL A 34 -11.82 -3.63 -0.43
N GLU A 35 -11.72 -4.15 0.79
CA GLU A 35 -12.85 -4.46 1.64
C GLU A 35 -12.69 -3.75 2.98
N ARG A 36 -13.63 -2.86 3.31
CA ARG A 36 -13.70 -2.28 4.64
C ARG A 36 -14.19 -3.33 5.63
N VAL A 37 -13.40 -3.55 6.67
CA VAL A 37 -13.67 -4.55 7.71
C VAL A 37 -14.27 -3.89 8.96
N ALA A 38 -13.83 -2.68 9.32
CA ALA A 38 -14.38 -1.90 10.43
C ALA A 38 -14.01 -0.41 10.34
N GLY A 39 -14.79 0.44 11.03
CA GLY A 39 -14.58 1.89 11.11
C GLY A 39 -15.10 2.65 9.88
N SER A 40 -15.02 3.98 9.92
CA SER A 40 -15.44 4.87 8.83
C SER A 40 -14.34 5.86 8.46
N GLY A 41 -14.20 6.18 7.17
CA GLY A 41 -13.15 7.08 6.72
C GLY A 41 -11.75 6.56 7.04
N TYR A 42 -10.82 7.48 7.30
CA TYR A 42 -9.43 7.20 7.70
C TYR A 42 -9.18 7.72 9.11
N GLU A 43 -9.54 6.91 10.11
CA GLU A 43 -9.41 7.24 11.52
C GLU A 43 -8.85 6.06 12.34
N VAL A 44 -8.42 6.34 13.58
CA VAL A 44 -7.94 5.29 14.49
C VAL A 44 -9.05 4.25 14.72
N GLY A 45 -8.71 2.97 14.55
CA GLY A 45 -9.68 1.86 14.62
C GLY A 45 -10.24 1.41 13.27
N THR A 46 -9.96 2.16 12.20
CA THR A 46 -10.25 1.72 10.83
C THR A 46 -9.47 0.45 10.49
N ARG A 47 -10.16 -0.54 9.91
CA ARG A 47 -9.57 -1.77 9.39
C ARG A 47 -10.10 -2.09 8.01
N TRP A 48 -9.21 -2.47 7.12
CA TRP A 48 -9.54 -2.89 5.76
C TRP A 48 -8.63 -4.02 5.29
N ARG A 49 -9.06 -4.70 4.24
CA ARG A 49 -8.32 -5.74 3.54
C ARG A 49 -8.10 -5.30 2.10
N GLU A 50 -6.89 -5.48 1.61
CA GLU A 50 -6.52 -5.23 0.22
C GLU A 50 -6.12 -6.53 -0.46
N THR A 51 -6.57 -6.73 -1.69
CA THR A 51 -6.04 -7.77 -2.58
C THR A 51 -5.11 -7.11 -3.59
N ARG A 52 -3.82 -7.43 -3.52
CA ARG A 52 -2.78 -6.86 -4.39
C ARG A 52 -2.31 -7.85 -5.45
N ARG A 53 -2.10 -7.33 -6.66
CA ARG A 53 -1.52 -8.05 -7.79
C ARG A 53 0.00 -7.98 -7.69
N MET A 54 0.67 -9.14 -7.65
CA MET A 54 2.13 -9.25 -7.68
C MET A 54 2.54 -9.84 -9.03
N THR A 55 2.36 -9.03 -10.09
CA THR A 55 2.53 -9.47 -11.49
C THR A 55 3.91 -10.07 -11.76
N ASP A 56 4.95 -9.55 -11.10
CA ASP A 56 6.33 -10.04 -11.23
C ASP A 56 6.59 -11.38 -10.52
N LEU A 57 5.67 -11.85 -9.67
CA LEU A 57 5.74 -13.13 -8.94
C LEU A 57 4.70 -14.16 -9.43
N GLY A 58 3.88 -13.81 -10.44
CA GLY A 58 2.88 -14.72 -11.02
C GLY A 58 1.69 -15.04 -10.13
N GLY A 59 1.41 -14.23 -9.09
CA GLY A 59 0.34 -14.50 -8.12
C GLY A 59 -0.33 -13.24 -7.55
N SER A 60 -1.42 -13.45 -6.80
CA SER A 60 -2.08 -12.42 -5.99
C SER A 60 -1.80 -12.69 -4.50
N THR A 61 -1.80 -11.63 -3.69
CA THR A 61 -1.65 -11.75 -2.24
C THR A 61 -2.70 -10.90 -1.56
N ASP A 62 -3.37 -11.49 -0.56
CA ASP A 62 -4.27 -10.76 0.33
C ASP A 62 -3.46 -10.17 1.49
N LEU A 63 -3.53 -8.85 1.62
CA LEU A 63 -2.91 -8.10 2.71
C LEU A 63 -4.01 -7.58 3.62
N ALA A 64 -3.94 -7.91 4.90
CA ALA A 64 -4.79 -7.31 5.93
C ALA A 64 -3.97 -6.28 6.69
N MET A 65 -4.40 -5.02 6.65
CA MET A 65 -3.77 -3.93 7.40
C MET A 65 -4.63 -3.56 8.60
N THR A 66 -3.98 -3.40 9.76
CA THR A 66 -4.63 -2.95 10.98
C THR A 66 -3.72 -1.92 11.63
N PHE A 67 -4.27 -0.74 11.91
CA PHE A 67 -3.56 0.29 12.65
C PHE A 67 -3.73 0.03 14.16
N SER A 68 -2.67 -0.44 14.83
CA SER A 68 -2.66 -0.71 16.28
C SER A 68 -1.45 -0.09 17.00
N PRO A 69 -1.55 0.25 18.30
CA PRO A 69 -0.44 0.84 19.07
C PRO A 69 0.76 -0.09 19.35
N SER A 70 0.73 -1.36 18.97
CA SER A 70 1.88 -2.28 19.12
C SER A 70 1.72 -3.54 18.26
N GLN A 71 2.84 -4.05 17.76
CA GLN A 71 2.94 -5.28 16.96
C GLN A 71 3.96 -6.20 17.64
N SER A 72 3.60 -7.47 17.89
CA SER A 72 4.49 -8.47 18.49
C SER A 72 5.53 -8.97 17.48
N ALA A 73 6.74 -9.30 17.95
CA ALA A 73 7.86 -9.71 17.12
C ALA A 73 7.64 -11.08 16.44
N PRO A 74 8.15 -11.29 15.21
CA PRO A 74 7.94 -12.51 14.44
C PRO A 74 8.77 -13.70 14.97
N SER A 75 8.24 -14.90 14.73
CA SER A 75 8.80 -16.20 15.13
C SER A 75 9.86 -16.74 14.15
N GLY A 76 10.56 -17.84 14.51
CA GLY A 76 11.78 -18.30 13.82
C GLY A 76 11.63 -18.76 12.36
N PHE A 77 10.49 -19.34 11.98
CA PHE A 77 10.22 -19.72 10.59
C PHE A 77 9.92 -18.49 9.71
N GLU A 78 9.27 -17.47 10.28
CA GLU A 78 9.03 -16.18 9.63
C GLU A 78 10.33 -15.43 9.36
N GLN A 79 11.35 -15.56 10.20
CA GLN A 79 12.67 -14.94 9.99
C GLN A 79 13.41 -15.50 8.76
N ILE A 80 13.32 -16.81 8.53
CA ILE A 80 13.93 -17.46 7.35
C ILE A 80 13.19 -17.03 6.07
N MET A 81 11.86 -16.98 6.11
CA MET A 81 11.05 -16.47 5.01
C MET A 81 11.36 -14.98 4.75
N MET A 82 11.46 -14.16 5.80
CA MET A 82 11.92 -12.77 5.74
C MET A 82 13.30 -12.61 5.11
N ALA A 83 14.22 -13.56 5.29
CA ALA A 83 15.55 -13.49 4.69
C ALA A 83 15.50 -13.70 3.15
N VAL A 84 14.70 -14.65 2.68
CA VAL A 84 14.55 -14.95 1.24
C VAL A 84 13.72 -13.86 0.54
N PHE A 85 12.57 -13.49 1.11
CA PHE A 85 11.82 -12.30 0.70
C PHE A 85 12.60 -11.00 0.92
N GLY A 86 13.65 -11.01 1.75
CA GLY A 86 14.39 -9.82 2.15
C GLY A 86 15.18 -9.17 1.02
N ARG A 87 15.95 -9.92 0.22
CA ARG A 87 16.76 -9.31 -0.87
C ARG A 87 16.04 -9.27 -2.21
N LEU A 88 15.33 -10.35 -2.55
CA LEU A 88 14.57 -10.43 -3.80
C LEU A 88 13.25 -9.65 -3.68
N GLY A 89 12.53 -9.84 -2.57
CA GLY A 89 11.30 -9.09 -2.30
C GLY A 89 11.56 -7.59 -2.16
N MET A 90 12.68 -7.14 -1.57
CA MET A 90 12.98 -5.68 -1.52
C MET A 90 13.06 -5.02 -2.90
N ARG A 91 13.50 -5.73 -3.94
CA ARG A 91 13.51 -5.20 -5.32
C ARG A 91 12.10 -5.16 -5.92
N VAL A 92 11.26 -6.16 -5.64
CA VAL A 92 9.86 -6.18 -6.05
C VAL A 92 9.09 -5.08 -5.31
N THR A 93 9.24 -4.98 -3.99
CA THR A 93 8.68 -3.91 -3.16
C THR A 93 9.13 -2.54 -3.65
N ALA A 94 10.39 -2.36 -4.04
CA ALA A 94 10.86 -1.11 -4.64
C ALA A 94 10.01 -0.69 -5.84
N LYS A 95 9.79 -1.63 -6.77
CA LYS A 95 9.03 -1.39 -7.99
C LYS A 95 7.56 -1.13 -7.72
N VAL A 96 6.95 -1.93 -6.83
CA VAL A 96 5.55 -1.73 -6.40
C VAL A 96 5.38 -0.36 -5.74
N MET A 97 6.29 0.05 -4.85
CA MET A 97 6.22 1.35 -4.20
C MET A 97 6.43 2.52 -5.17
N MET A 98 7.29 2.36 -6.18
CA MET A 98 7.43 3.36 -7.24
C MET A 98 6.15 3.50 -8.07
N GLN A 99 5.46 2.39 -8.35
CA GLN A 99 4.19 2.40 -9.05
C GLN A 99 3.11 3.08 -8.18
N ASP A 100 3.00 2.70 -6.91
CA ASP A 100 2.03 3.31 -5.98
C ASP A 100 2.25 4.84 -5.91
N LEU A 101 3.50 5.30 -5.87
CA LEU A 101 3.82 6.73 -5.90
C LEU A 101 3.38 7.41 -7.21
N ALA A 102 3.59 6.77 -8.35
CA ALA A 102 3.17 7.31 -9.64
C ALA A 102 1.64 7.38 -9.76
N ASP A 103 0.95 6.36 -9.25
CA ASP A 103 -0.51 6.27 -9.23
C ASP A 103 -1.14 7.36 -8.34
N ILE A 104 -0.59 7.54 -7.13
CA ILE A 104 -0.98 8.63 -6.22
C ILE A 104 -0.75 9.99 -6.86
N ALA A 105 0.42 10.18 -7.50
CA ALA A 105 0.75 11.43 -8.18
C ALA A 105 -0.27 11.76 -9.27
N ALA A 106 -0.52 10.81 -10.17
CA ALA A 106 -1.48 10.97 -11.26
C ALA A 106 -2.89 11.32 -10.72
N ARG A 107 -3.34 10.65 -9.67
CA ARG A 107 -4.67 10.90 -9.09
C ARG A 107 -4.78 12.25 -8.40
N ALA A 108 -3.73 12.68 -7.69
CA ALA A 108 -3.68 13.97 -7.01
C ALA A 108 -3.59 15.14 -8.01
N GLU A 109 -2.81 14.97 -9.08
CA GLU A 109 -2.66 15.96 -10.14
C GLU A 109 -3.94 16.15 -10.95
N ALA A 110 -4.77 15.10 -11.09
CA ALA A 110 -6.08 15.20 -11.71
C ALA A 110 -7.12 15.93 -10.83
N ALA A 111 -6.86 16.10 -9.53
CA ALA A 111 -7.78 16.72 -8.56
C ALA A 111 -7.49 18.21 -8.30
N ARG A 112 -6.67 18.85 -9.14
CA ARG A 112 -6.28 20.28 -9.04
C ARG A 112 -7.47 21.23 -9.12
#